data_AF-A0A672LJ10-F1
#
_entry.id   AF-A0A672LJ10-F1
#
_cell.length_a   1.000
_cell.length_b   1.000
_cell.length_c   1.000
_cell.angle_alpha   90.00
_cell.angle_beta   90.00
_cell.angle_gamma   90.00
#
_symmetry.space_group_name_H-M   'P 1'
#
loop_
_entity.id
_entity.type
_entity.pdbx_description
1 polymer ?
#
loop_
_entity_poly.entity_id
_entity_poly.type
_entity_poly.pdbx_seq_one_letter_code
_entity_poly.pdbx_strand_id
1 'polypeptide(L)'
;ITLVAFSSKTYLISRFPHTLWCSCRTFVFSLLTKGRPSPLHIVVSAVVFCSVNGFLQGHHMLHCTQYHSGWHRDTRFITGLLMFFTGMAINIHSDYILRNLRKPGEVSYKIPRGGMFELVSGANFFGEIVEWCGYAVACWSFPAFSFALFTICSIGPRAYHHHRYYLEKFKDYPKSRKAVIPFLL
;
A
#
# COMPACT_ATOMS: atom_id res chain seq x y z
N ILE A 1 6.78 24.51 34.02
CA ILE A 1 5.39 24.16 33.63
C ILE A 1 4.95 24.84 32.32
N THR A 2 5.72 25.79 31.80
CA THR A 2 5.46 26.42 30.49
C THR A 2 6.26 25.73 29.39
N LEU A 3 5.63 24.82 28.63
CA LEU A 3 6.02 24.37 27.26
C LEU A 3 5.15 23.17 26.79
N VAL A 4 3.82 23.19 27.01
CA VAL A 4 2.90 22.11 26.58
C VAL A 4 1.90 22.56 25.49
N ALA A 5 1.99 23.79 24.99
CA ALA A 5 0.98 24.33 24.06
C ALA A 5 1.41 24.44 22.58
N PHE A 6 2.65 24.09 22.22
CA PHE A 6 3.11 24.16 20.83
C PHE A 6 3.40 22.75 20.29
N SER A 7 2.78 22.44 19.15
CA SER A 7 2.87 21.17 18.41
C SER A 7 1.89 20.07 18.83
N SER A 8 0.59 20.33 18.67
CA SER A 8 -0.41 19.25 18.56
C SER A 8 -0.81 19.00 17.09
N LYS A 9 -0.87 20.06 16.27
CA LYS A 9 -1.33 19.97 14.86
C LYS A 9 -0.37 19.22 13.93
N THR A 10 0.94 19.45 14.02
CA THR A 10 1.93 18.83 13.12
C THR A 10 2.09 17.34 13.38
N TYR A 11 2.04 16.92 14.65
CA TYR A 11 2.09 15.51 15.06
C TYR A 11 0.79 14.75 14.73
N LEU A 12 -0.37 15.42 14.76
CA LEU A 12 -1.62 14.83 14.28
C LEU A 12 -1.57 14.57 12.78
N ILE A 13 -1.12 15.56 11.99
CA ILE A 13 -1.08 15.50 10.52
C ILE A 13 -0.14 14.41 9.99
N SER A 14 0.99 14.13 10.66
CA SER A 14 1.88 13.01 10.27
C SER A 14 1.35 11.63 10.67
N ARG A 15 0.44 11.55 11.65
CA ARG A 15 -0.24 10.30 12.08
C ARG A 15 -1.45 9.95 11.23
N PHE A 16 -2.08 10.94 10.60
CA PHE A 16 -3.30 10.75 9.81
C PHE A 16 -3.14 9.72 8.66
N PRO A 17 -2.08 9.73 7.84
CA PRO A 17 -1.97 8.82 6.69
C PRO A 17 -1.92 7.34 7.12
N HIS A 18 -1.10 7.03 8.13
CA HIS A 18 -0.95 5.66 8.66
C HIS A 18 -2.24 5.15 9.30
N THR A 19 -2.94 6.03 10.04
CA THR A 19 -4.17 5.67 10.73
C THR A 19 -5.33 5.49 9.74
N LEU A 20 -5.45 6.37 8.73
CA LEU A 20 -6.45 6.26 7.67
C LEU A 20 -6.27 4.97 6.87
N TRP A 21 -5.02 4.62 6.57
CA TRP A 21 -4.71 3.38 5.85
C TRP A 21 -5.01 2.14 6.66
N CYS A 22 -4.58 2.07 7.92
CA CYS A 22 -4.90 0.96 8.79
C CYS A 22 -6.42 0.78 8.91
N SER A 23 -7.19 1.86 9.04
CA SER A 23 -8.65 1.79 9.10
C SER A 23 -9.27 1.33 7.77
N CYS A 24 -8.90 1.92 6.63
CA CYS A 24 -9.44 1.54 5.32
C CYS A 24 -9.05 0.11 4.93
N ARG A 25 -7.81 -0.32 5.18
CA ARG A 25 -7.36 -1.68 4.85
C ARG A 25 -7.91 -2.73 5.81
N THR A 26 -7.93 -2.45 7.12
CA THR A 26 -8.37 -3.45 8.11
C THR A 26 -9.89 -3.64 8.10
N PHE A 27 -10.68 -2.58 7.93
CA PHE A 27 -12.14 -2.68 7.94
C PHE A 27 -12.73 -2.90 6.54
N VAL A 28 -12.34 -2.12 5.53
CA VAL A 28 -12.98 -2.21 4.19
C VAL A 28 -12.35 -3.33 3.35
N PHE A 29 -11.06 -3.64 3.56
CA PHE A 29 -10.44 -4.72 2.79
C PHE A 29 -10.79 -6.11 3.31
N SER A 30 -10.57 -6.35 4.59
CA SER A 30 -10.76 -7.65 5.23
C SER A 30 -12.23 -8.10 5.32
N LEU A 31 -13.18 -7.17 5.43
CA LEU A 31 -14.62 -7.52 5.47
C LEU A 31 -15.21 -7.82 4.09
N LEU A 32 -14.55 -7.41 3.00
CA LEU A 32 -15.07 -7.54 1.63
C LEU A 32 -14.25 -8.50 0.76
N THR A 33 -13.23 -9.16 1.32
CA THR A 33 -12.40 -10.14 0.60
C THR A 33 -13.17 -11.43 0.30
N LYS A 34 -13.52 -11.63 -0.97
CA LYS A 34 -14.02 -12.91 -1.52
C LYS A 34 -12.85 -13.81 -1.94
N GLY A 35 -12.04 -14.20 -0.95
CA GLY A 35 -10.82 -15.00 -1.12
C GLY A 35 -10.97 -16.47 -0.72
N ARG A 36 -9.94 -17.28 -1.01
CA ARG A 36 -9.80 -18.63 -0.43
C ARG A 36 -9.34 -18.51 1.03
N PRO A 37 -9.65 -19.50 1.91
CA PRO A 37 -9.14 -19.51 3.28
C PRO A 37 -7.61 -19.42 3.27
N SER A 38 -7.07 -18.46 4.01
CA SER A 38 -5.63 -18.24 4.12
C SER A 38 -5.03 -19.17 5.17
N PRO A 39 -3.85 -19.75 4.95
CA PRO A 39 -3.17 -20.60 5.95
C PRO A 39 -2.93 -19.84 7.27
N LEU A 40 -3.23 -20.49 8.41
CA LEU A 40 -3.17 -19.86 9.73
C LEU A 40 -1.78 -19.29 10.08
N HIS A 41 -0.70 -19.97 9.71
CA HIS A 41 0.66 -19.49 9.97
C HIS A 41 0.95 -18.14 9.28
N ILE A 42 0.42 -17.93 8.07
CA ILE A 42 0.56 -16.66 7.34
C ILE A 42 -0.19 -15.54 8.06
N VAL A 43 -1.38 -15.85 8.60
CA VAL A 43 -2.18 -14.88 9.36
C VAL A 43 -1.47 -14.49 10.65
N VAL A 44 -0.95 -15.46 11.41
CA VAL A 44 -0.21 -15.18 12.66
C VAL A 44 1.05 -14.36 12.38
N SER A 45 1.84 -14.74 11.36
CA SER A 45 3.01 -13.96 10.96
C SER A 45 2.65 -12.53 10.53
N ALA A 46 1.55 -12.35 9.81
CA ALA A 46 1.07 -11.04 9.42
C ALA A 46 0.64 -10.19 10.63
N VAL A 47 -0.03 -10.79 11.62
CA VAL A 47 -0.42 -10.10 12.86
C VAL A 47 0.81 -9.64 13.64
N VAL A 48 1.80 -10.52 13.83
CA VAL A 48 3.06 -10.18 14.51
C VAL A 48 3.78 -9.07 13.74
N PHE A 49 3.95 -9.22 12.44
CA PHE A 49 4.62 -8.24 11.58
C PHE A 49 3.93 -6.87 11.63
N CYS A 50 2.60 -6.83 11.50
CA CYS A 50 1.83 -5.58 11.59
C CYS A 50 1.93 -4.93 12.96
N SER A 51 1.94 -5.72 14.03
CA SER A 51 2.03 -5.23 15.40
C SER A 51 3.41 -4.61 15.68
N VAL A 52 4.48 -5.30 15.26
CA VAL A 52 5.86 -4.81 15.39
C VAL A 52 6.09 -3.57 14.52
N ASN A 53 5.63 -3.57 13.26
CA ASN A 53 5.76 -2.39 12.40
C ASN A 53 4.97 -1.21 12.93
N GLY A 54 3.71 -1.42 13.34
CA GLY A 54 2.89 -0.36 13.92
C GLY A 54 3.52 0.24 15.18
N PHE A 55 4.07 -0.62 16.05
CA PHE A 55 4.80 -0.18 17.24
C PHE A 55 6.08 0.60 16.87
N LEU A 56 6.89 0.09 15.94
CA LEU A 56 8.14 0.73 15.53
C LEU A 56 7.90 2.09 14.88
N GLN A 57 6.92 2.18 13.99
CA GLN A 57 6.49 3.42 13.33
C GLN A 57 5.96 4.41 14.38
N GLY A 58 5.09 3.95 15.28
CA GLY A 58 4.49 4.78 16.32
C GLY A 58 5.52 5.31 17.32
N HIS A 59 6.43 4.44 17.78
CA HIS A 59 7.50 4.80 18.71
C HIS A 59 8.46 5.81 18.08
N HIS A 60 8.88 5.57 16.84
CA HIS A 60 9.79 6.49 16.13
C HIS A 60 9.13 7.86 15.85
N MET A 61 7.84 7.87 15.54
CA MET A 61 7.06 9.09 15.33
C MET A 61 6.87 9.92 16.62
N LEU A 62 6.83 9.24 17.78
CA LEU A 62 6.60 9.88 19.08
C LEU A 62 7.88 10.36 19.76
N HIS A 63 8.91 9.54 19.74
CA HIS A 63 10.08 9.73 20.60
C HIS A 63 11.33 10.13 19.82
N CYS A 64 11.43 9.78 18.53
CA CYS A 64 12.67 9.93 17.76
C CYS A 64 12.61 11.03 16.70
N THR A 65 11.41 11.48 16.30
CA THR A 65 11.25 12.48 15.24
C THR A 65 10.88 13.84 15.83
N GLN A 66 11.79 14.80 15.66
CA GLN A 66 11.51 16.20 15.92
C GLN A 66 11.30 16.91 14.58
N TYR A 67 10.03 17.08 14.19
CA TYR A 67 9.69 17.83 13.01
C TYR A 67 9.78 19.33 13.30
N HIS A 68 10.40 20.08 12.39
CA HIS A 68 10.39 21.54 12.45
C HIS A 68 8.94 22.06 12.33
N SER A 69 8.63 23.21 12.93
CA SER A 69 7.28 23.79 12.96
C SER A 69 6.67 23.98 11.56
N GLY A 70 7.53 24.18 10.54
CA GLY A 70 7.16 24.29 9.13
C GLY A 70 7.03 22.98 8.33
N TRP A 71 7.19 21.80 8.94
CA TRP A 71 7.21 20.51 8.21
C TRP A 71 5.97 20.27 7.34
N HIS A 72 4.80 20.73 7.79
CA HIS A 72 3.55 20.64 7.06
C HIS A 72 3.54 21.41 5.71
N ARG A 73 4.45 22.39 5.53
CA ARG A 73 4.65 23.13 4.27
C ARG A 73 5.89 22.66 3.51
N ASP A 74 6.62 21.70 4.05
CA ASP A 74 7.81 21.18 3.41
C ASP A 74 7.41 20.44 2.13
N THR A 75 8.17 20.64 1.06
CA THR A 75 7.91 20.01 -0.23
C THR A 75 7.97 18.49 -0.14
N ARG A 76 8.77 17.91 0.76
CA ARG A 76 8.82 16.46 1.01
C ARG A 76 7.51 15.96 1.61
N PHE A 77 6.97 16.70 2.59
CA PHE A 77 5.72 16.31 3.23
C PHE A 77 4.55 16.36 2.23
N ILE A 78 4.45 17.43 1.44
CA ILE A 78 3.39 17.61 0.44
C ILE A 78 3.51 16.57 -0.68
N THR A 79 4.70 16.38 -1.25
CA THR A 79 4.91 15.40 -2.32
C THR A 79 4.68 13.97 -1.82
N GLY A 80 5.17 13.62 -0.63
CA GLY A 80 4.91 12.33 0.00
C GLY A 80 3.42 12.07 0.24
N LEU A 81 2.68 13.09 0.71
CA LEU A 81 1.23 12.99 0.93
C LEU A 81 0.46 12.81 -0.38
N LEU A 82 0.83 13.55 -1.44
CA LEU A 82 0.24 13.40 -2.76
C LEU A 82 0.51 12.00 -3.35
N MET A 83 1.73 11.50 -3.23
CA MET A 83 2.09 10.14 -3.64
C MET A 83 1.28 9.09 -2.86
N PHE A 84 1.15 9.28 -1.55
CA PHE A 84 0.37 8.40 -0.68
C PHE A 84 -1.09 8.29 -1.13
N PHE A 85 -1.78 9.43 -1.29
CA PHE A 85 -3.18 9.42 -1.72
C PHE A 85 -3.35 8.92 -3.15
N THR A 86 -2.40 9.21 -4.04
CA THR A 86 -2.42 8.68 -5.41
C THR A 86 -2.29 7.16 -5.41
N GLY A 87 -1.33 6.60 -4.66
CA GLY A 87 -1.16 5.17 -4.50
C GLY A 87 -2.38 4.48 -3.88
N MET A 88 -2.95 5.08 -2.83
CA MET A 88 -4.18 4.61 -2.19
C MET A 88 -5.37 4.60 -3.17
N ALA A 89 -5.55 5.65 -3.96
CA ALA A 89 -6.62 5.73 -4.95
C ALA A 89 -6.47 4.64 -6.02
N ILE A 90 -5.25 4.42 -6.52
CA ILE A 90 -4.94 3.35 -7.48
C ILE A 90 -5.22 1.98 -6.88
N ASN A 91 -4.82 1.75 -5.62
CA ASN A 91 -4.99 0.48 -4.92
C ASN A 91 -6.48 0.16 -4.75
N ILE A 92 -7.25 1.10 -4.20
CA ILE A 92 -8.70 0.96 -4.01
C ILE A 92 -9.43 0.74 -5.34
N HIS A 93 -9.08 1.52 -6.37
CA HIS A 93 -9.69 1.39 -7.68
C HIS A 93 -9.40 0.02 -8.32
N SER A 94 -8.14 -0.44 -8.21
CA SER A 94 -7.73 -1.74 -8.74
C SER A 94 -8.43 -2.88 -8.04
N ASP A 95 -8.54 -2.82 -6.72
CA ASP A 95 -9.23 -3.85 -5.95
C ASP A 95 -10.73 -3.86 -6.18
N TYR A 96 -11.35 -2.69 -6.39
CA TYR A 96 -12.75 -2.60 -6.81
C TYR A 96 -12.98 -3.38 -8.12
N ILE A 97 -12.10 -3.23 -9.12
CA ILE A 97 -12.15 -4.00 -10.37
C ILE A 97 -11.99 -5.50 -10.09
N LEU A 98 -10.99 -5.90 -9.30
CA LEU A 98 -10.74 -7.31 -8.94
C LEU A 98 -11.91 -7.96 -8.21
N ARG A 99 -12.60 -7.22 -7.34
CA ARG A 99 -13.78 -7.69 -6.62
C ARG A 99 -14.98 -7.90 -7.53
N ASN A 100 -15.19 -6.99 -8.47
CA ASN A 100 -16.31 -7.06 -9.42
C ASN A 100 -16.12 -8.13 -10.51
N LEU A 101 -14.89 -8.60 -10.71
CA LEU A 101 -14.61 -9.73 -11.63
C LEU A 101 -15.14 -11.07 -11.10
N ARG A 102 -15.33 -11.23 -9.79
CA ARG A 102 -15.82 -12.47 -9.16
C ARG A 102 -17.30 -12.36 -8.81
N LYS A 103 -18.14 -13.20 -9.43
CA LYS A 103 -19.51 -13.44 -8.94
C LYS A 103 -19.47 -14.23 -7.62
N PRO A 104 -20.44 -14.05 -6.72
CA PRO A 104 -20.53 -14.87 -5.50
C PRO A 104 -20.53 -16.37 -5.86
N GLY A 105 -19.57 -17.13 -5.31
CA GLY A 105 -19.41 -18.57 -5.56
C GLY A 105 -18.55 -18.96 -6.77
N GLU A 106 -18.11 -18.01 -7.62
CA GLU A 106 -17.30 -18.31 -8.80
C GLU A 106 -15.78 -18.26 -8.47
N VAL A 107 -15.06 -19.36 -8.72
CA VAL A 107 -13.60 -19.47 -8.49
C VAL A 107 -12.79 -19.28 -9.78
N SER A 108 -13.44 -18.90 -10.88
CA SER A 108 -12.77 -18.70 -12.17
C SER A 108 -11.92 -17.43 -12.18
N TYR A 109 -10.69 -17.55 -12.67
CA TYR A 109 -9.81 -16.39 -12.90
C TYR A 109 -10.21 -15.74 -14.22
N LYS A 110 -10.34 -14.41 -14.22
CA LYS A 110 -10.64 -13.60 -15.41
C LYS A 110 -9.56 -12.54 -15.57
N ILE A 111 -9.34 -12.10 -16.81
CA ILE A 111 -8.39 -11.03 -17.11
C ILE A 111 -8.98 -9.70 -16.64
N PRO A 112 -8.33 -8.97 -15.71
CA PRO A 112 -8.81 -7.66 -15.31
C PRO A 112 -8.63 -6.65 -16.45
N ARG A 113 -9.66 -5.84 -16.69
CA ARG A 113 -9.70 -4.77 -17.70
C ARG A 113 -10.15 -3.48 -17.04
N GLY A 114 -9.65 -2.35 -17.55
CA GLY A 114 -9.96 -1.01 -17.05
C GLY A 114 -8.88 -0.41 -16.13
N GLY A 115 -8.83 0.93 -16.15
CA GLY A 115 -7.89 1.71 -15.35
C GLY A 115 -6.44 1.32 -15.61
N MET A 116 -5.67 1.20 -14.52
CA MET A 116 -4.24 0.88 -14.58
C MET A 116 -3.95 -0.57 -15.00
N PHE A 117 -4.96 -1.47 -14.97
CA PHE A 117 -4.77 -2.84 -15.46
C PHE A 117 -4.47 -2.90 -16.96
N GLU A 118 -4.75 -1.86 -17.74
CA GLU A 118 -4.36 -1.81 -19.15
C GLU A 118 -2.84 -1.67 -19.35
N LEU A 119 -2.13 -1.15 -18.36
CA LEU A 119 -0.68 -0.95 -18.40
C LEU A 119 0.07 -2.06 -17.67
N VAL A 120 -0.45 -2.48 -16.51
CA VAL A 120 0.23 -3.45 -15.63
C VAL A 120 -0.71 -4.53 -15.10
N SER A 121 -0.22 -5.75 -14.94
CA SER A 121 -0.99 -6.88 -14.41
C SER A 121 -1.30 -6.74 -12.92
N GLY A 122 -0.38 -6.17 -12.16
CA GLY A 122 -0.48 -5.93 -10.72
C GLY A 122 -0.75 -4.46 -10.40
N ALA A 123 -1.84 -3.88 -10.92
CA ALA A 123 -2.16 -2.47 -10.67
C ALA A 123 -2.35 -2.15 -9.16
N ASN A 124 -2.94 -3.06 -8.40
CA ASN A 124 -3.07 -2.95 -6.95
C ASN A 124 -1.70 -2.94 -6.24
N PHE A 125 -0.79 -3.82 -6.67
CA PHE A 125 0.58 -3.90 -6.17
C PHE A 125 1.39 -2.64 -6.47
N PHE A 126 1.21 -2.05 -7.65
CA PHE A 126 1.81 -0.76 -7.98
C PHE A 126 1.29 0.34 -7.06
N GLY A 127 -0.04 0.42 -6.86
CA GLY A 127 -0.65 1.38 -5.95
C GLY A 127 -0.07 1.29 -4.54
N GLU A 128 0.05 0.07 -4.01
CA GLU A 128 0.66 -0.19 -2.69
C GLU A 128 2.12 0.28 -2.61
N ILE A 129 2.94 0.01 -3.63
CA ILE A 129 4.33 0.49 -3.66
C ILE A 129 4.39 2.02 -3.64
N VAL A 130 3.64 2.68 -4.53
CA VAL A 130 3.63 4.16 -4.63
C VAL A 130 3.20 4.79 -3.31
N GLU A 131 2.21 4.19 -2.68
CA GLU A 131 1.69 4.65 -1.41
C GLU A 131 2.73 4.58 -0.28
N TRP A 132 3.37 3.42 -0.10
CA TRP A 132 4.39 3.27 0.94
C TRP A 132 5.66 4.07 0.67
N CYS A 133 6.02 4.27 -0.61
CA CYS A 133 7.06 5.22 -0.99
C CYS A 133 6.65 6.66 -0.61
N GLY A 134 5.41 7.06 -0.87
CA GLY A 134 4.88 8.37 -0.44
C GLY A 134 4.91 8.54 1.08
N TYR A 135 4.54 7.49 1.82
CA TYR A 135 4.61 7.47 3.28
C TYR A 135 6.05 7.63 3.78
N ALA A 136 7.02 6.92 3.18
CA ALA A 136 8.43 7.05 3.52
C ALA A 136 8.97 8.47 3.27
N VAL A 137 8.57 9.10 2.17
CA VAL A 137 8.94 10.50 1.84
C VAL A 137 8.28 11.49 2.81
N ALA A 138 7.01 11.28 3.17
CA ALA A 138 6.28 12.17 4.07
C ALA A 138 6.79 12.10 5.52
N CYS A 139 7.11 10.90 6.01
CA CYS A 139 7.63 10.68 7.36
C CYS A 139 9.13 10.93 7.44
N TRP A 140 9.85 10.85 6.33
CA TRP A 140 11.31 11.02 6.24
C TRP A 140 12.06 10.24 7.34
N SER A 141 11.63 9.01 7.60
CA SER A 141 12.10 8.21 8.72
C SER A 141 12.65 6.86 8.25
N PHE A 142 13.67 6.38 8.97
CA PHE A 142 14.29 5.08 8.70
C PHE A 142 13.30 3.88 8.76
N PRO A 143 12.39 3.79 9.75
CA PRO A 143 11.42 2.69 9.78
C PRO A 143 10.43 2.77 8.62
N ALA A 144 9.99 3.96 8.20
CA ALA A 144 9.08 4.11 7.07
C ALA A 144 9.76 3.72 5.75
N PHE A 145 11.04 4.11 5.57
CA PHE A 145 11.84 3.68 4.43
C PHE A 145 12.07 2.16 4.40
N SER A 146 12.44 1.57 5.54
CA SER A 146 12.63 0.12 5.66
C SER A 146 11.35 -0.65 5.31
N PHE A 147 10.20 -0.12 5.71
CA PHE A 147 8.90 -0.70 5.39
C PHE A 147 8.57 -0.61 3.90
N ALA A 148 8.83 0.54 3.26
CA ALA A 148 8.64 0.69 1.82
C ALA A 148 9.52 -0.27 1.02
N LEU A 149 10.80 -0.42 1.41
CA LEU A 149 11.72 -1.38 0.80
C LEU A 149 11.23 -2.82 0.97
N PHE A 150 10.81 -3.18 2.19
CA PHE A 150 10.25 -4.50 2.48
C PHE A 150 9.02 -4.81 1.61
N THR A 151 8.12 -3.84 1.46
CA THR A 151 6.94 -3.96 0.59
C THR A 151 7.35 -4.23 -0.86
N ILE A 152 8.30 -3.46 -1.41
CA ILE A 152 8.79 -3.66 -2.79
C ILE A 152 9.37 -5.08 -2.95
N CYS A 153 10.22 -5.52 -2.01
CA CYS A 153 10.84 -6.83 -2.06
C CYS A 153 9.83 -7.98 -1.88
N SER A 154 8.76 -7.77 -1.11
CA SER A 154 7.74 -8.79 -0.86
C SER A 154 6.72 -8.89 -2.00
N ILE A 155 6.31 -7.75 -2.55
CA ILE A 155 5.26 -7.66 -3.57
C ILE A 155 5.82 -7.84 -4.98
N GLY A 156 7.04 -7.37 -5.25
CA GLY A 156 7.67 -7.45 -6.57
C GLY A 156 7.69 -8.87 -7.15
N PRO A 157 8.25 -9.87 -6.45
CA PRO A 157 8.25 -11.26 -6.91
C PRO A 157 6.84 -11.81 -7.10
N ARG A 158 5.92 -11.50 -6.17
CA ARG A 158 4.52 -11.96 -6.24
C ARG A 158 3.84 -11.48 -7.51
N ALA A 159 4.05 -10.22 -7.87
CA ALA A 159 3.45 -9.64 -9.05
C ALA A 159 4.08 -10.17 -10.35
N TYR A 160 5.38 -10.43 -10.36
CA TYR A 160 6.04 -11.12 -11.47
C TYR A 160 5.45 -12.52 -11.69
N HIS A 161 5.30 -13.31 -10.63
CA HIS A 161 4.64 -14.62 -10.71
C HIS A 161 3.20 -14.52 -11.19
N HIS A 162 2.45 -13.49 -10.77
CA HIS A 162 1.08 -13.27 -11.21
C HIS A 162 1.03 -12.91 -12.71
N HIS A 163 1.93 -12.05 -13.19
CA HIS A 163 2.06 -11.72 -14.61
C HIS A 163 2.37 -12.96 -15.46
N ARG A 164 3.36 -13.75 -15.03
CA ARG A 164 3.74 -15.01 -15.69
C ARG A 164 2.57 -15.99 -15.74
N TYR A 165 1.83 -16.13 -14.64
CA TYR A 165 0.64 -16.99 -14.58
C TYR A 165 -0.43 -16.56 -15.59
N TYR A 166 -0.68 -15.26 -15.77
CA TYR A 166 -1.64 -14.80 -16.77
C TYR A 166 -1.19 -15.09 -18.20
N LEU A 167 0.09 -14.91 -18.51
CA LEU A 167 0.66 -15.22 -19.82
C LEU A 167 0.57 -16.70 -20.16
N GLU A 168 0.83 -17.58 -19.19
CA GLU A 168 0.77 -19.03 -19.38
C GLU A 168 -0.68 -19.54 -19.47
N LYS A 169 -1.59 -18.94 -18.70
CA LYS A 169 -2.98 -19.41 -18.60
C LYS A 169 -3.90 -18.88 -19.70
N PHE A 170 -3.73 -17.63 -20.13
CA PHE A 170 -4.63 -16.99 -21.08
C PHE A 170 -3.93 -16.68 -22.39
N LYS A 171 -4.36 -17.34 -23.47
CA LYS A 171 -3.83 -17.09 -24.82
C LYS A 171 -4.11 -15.66 -25.31
N ASP A 172 -5.25 -15.09 -24.92
CA ASP A 172 -5.68 -13.74 -25.29
C ASP A 172 -5.16 -12.65 -24.36
N TYR A 173 -4.17 -12.95 -23.50
CA TYR A 173 -3.61 -11.96 -22.59
C TYR A 173 -2.79 -10.91 -23.36
N PRO A 174 -3.03 -9.60 -23.14
CA PRO A 174 -2.27 -8.55 -23.82
C PRO A 174 -0.80 -8.55 -23.38
N LYS A 175 0.09 -8.92 -24.31
CA LYS A 175 1.55 -8.99 -24.11
C LYS A 175 2.22 -7.63 -23.91
N SER A 176 1.51 -6.54 -24.18
CA SER A 176 1.99 -5.17 -23.92
C SER A 176 2.02 -4.82 -22.43
N ARG A 177 1.24 -5.52 -21.59
CA ARG A 177 1.20 -5.28 -20.14
C ARG A 177 2.50 -5.68 -19.48
N LYS A 178 2.87 -4.94 -18.44
CA LYS A 178 4.00 -5.24 -17.56
C LYS A 178 3.52 -5.81 -16.23
N ALA A 179 4.41 -6.34 -15.39
CA ALA A 179 4.02 -6.98 -14.14
C ALA A 179 3.54 -5.98 -13.08
N VAL A 180 4.28 -4.90 -12.83
CA VAL A 180 4.04 -3.92 -11.76
C VAL A 180 4.39 -2.51 -12.18
N ILE A 181 5.57 -2.28 -12.74
CA ILE A 181 6.06 -0.95 -13.04
C ILE A 181 5.75 -0.68 -14.51
N PRO A 182 4.91 0.31 -14.82
CA PRO A 182 4.60 0.65 -16.20
C PRO A 182 5.89 0.85 -17.00
N PHE A 183 5.97 0.20 -18.16
CA PHE A 183 7.09 0.29 -19.11
C PHE A 183 8.44 -0.31 -18.66
N LEU A 184 8.60 -0.72 -17.40
CA LEU A 184 9.86 -1.28 -16.90
C LEU A 184 9.76 -2.77 -16.57
N LEU A 185 8.84 -3.14 -15.68
CA LEU A 185 8.76 -4.47 -15.06
C LEU A 185 7.35 -5.01 -15.02
#